data_AF-A0A933M648-F1
#
_entry.id   AF-A0A933M648-F1
#
_cell.length_a   1.000
_cell.length_b   1.000
_cell.length_c   1.000
_cell.angle_alpha   90.00
_cell.angle_beta   90.00
_cell.angle_gamma   90.00
#
_symmetry.space_group_name_H-M   'P 1'
#
loop_
_entity.id
_entity.type
_entity.pdbx_description
1 polymer ?
#
loop_
_entity_poly.entity_id
_entity_poly.type
_entity_poly.pdbx_seq_one_letter_code
_entity_poly.pdbx_strand_id
1 'polypeptide(L)' 'EGFYSIRINEQWRIVFRWIDNNAADVSITDYH' A
#
# COMPACT_ATOMS: atom_id res chain seq x y z
N GLU A 1 7.72 2.21 12.44
CA GLU A 1 6.49 1.98 11.66
C GLU A 1 6.85 2.00 10.19
N GLY A 2 6.28 1.08 9.41
CA GLY A 2 6.67 0.86 8.02
C GLY A 2 5.47 0.99 7.07
N PHE A 3 5.76 0.80 5.79
CA PHE A 3 4.72 0.70 4.78
C PHE A 3 4.23 -0.74 4.67
N TYR A 4 2.91 -0.87 4.49
CA TYR A 4 2.23 -2.12 4.19
C TYR A 4 1.85 -2.11 2.71
N SER A 5 1.75 -3.31 2.12
CA SER A 5 1.30 -3.43 0.74
C SER A 5 0.25 -4.52 0.57
N ILE A 6 -0.76 -4.24 -0.25
CA ILE A 6 -1.74 -5.22 -0.72
C ILE A 6 -1.51 -5.41 -2.22
N ARG A 7 -1.33 -6.67 -2.64
CA ARG A 7 -1.20 -7.03 -4.05
C ARG A 7 -2.57 -7.01 -4.72
N ILE A 8 -2.72 -6.24 -5.79
CA ILE A 8 -3.94 -6.23 -6.62
C ILE A 8 -3.83 -7.33 -7.69
N ASN A 9 -2.75 -7.31 -8.45
CA ASN A 9 -2.43 -8.32 -9.46
C ASN A 9 -0.90 -8.40 -9.69
N GLU A 10 -0.47 -8.98 -10.81
CA GLU A 10 0.95 -9.08 -11.16
C GLU A 10 1.64 -7.71 -11.32
N GLN A 11 0.89 -6.67 -11.67
CA GLN A 11 1.40 -5.34 -12.02
C GLN A 11 1.22 -4.31 -10.90
N TRP A 12 0.12 -4.38 -10.15
CA TRP A 12 -0.27 -3.30 -9.24
C TRP A 12 -0.25 -3.69 -7.76
N ARG A 13 0.21 -2.76 -6.93
CA ARG A 13 0.16 -2.85 -5.46
C ARG A 13 -0.40 -1.56 -4.87
N ILE A 14 -1.22 -1.70 -3.83
CA ILE A 14 -1.56 -0.59 -2.94
C ILE A 14 -0.50 -0.55 -1.85
N VAL A 15 0.05 0.62 -1.57
CA VAL A 15 1.00 0.87 -0.48
C VAL A 15 0.37 1.89 0.47
N PHE A 16 0.45 1.65 1.78
CA PHE A 16 -0.13 2.54 2.80
C PHE A 16 0.62 2.41 4.13
N ARG A 17 0.42 3.38 5.03
CA ARG A 17 0.83 3.30 6.44
C ARG A 17 -0.38 2.95 7.30
N TRP A 18 -0.18 2.10 8.30
CA TRP A 18 -1.22 1.80 9.30
C TRP A 18 -1.01 2.65 10.55
N ILE A 19 -1.94 3.56 10.83
CA ILE A 19 -1.84 4.54 11.91
C ILE A 19 -3.23 4.69 12.54
N ASP A 20 -3.32 4.61 13.87
CA ASP A 20 -4.55 4.80 14.63
C ASP A 20 -5.75 3.99 14.07
N ASN A 21 -5.47 2.73 13.72
CA ASN A 21 -6.44 1.80 13.15
C ASN A 21 -7.04 2.25 11.80
N ASN A 22 -6.29 3.06 11.06
CA ASN A 22 -6.68 3.58 9.75
C ASN A 22 -5.52 3.52 8.74
N ALA A 23 -5.86 3.56 7.45
CA ALA A 23 -4.90 3.62 6.36
C ALA A 23 -4.58 5.08 6.01
N ALA A 24 -3.31 5.46 6.12
CA ALA A 24 -2.79 6.77 5.75
C ALA A 24 -1.80 6.64 4.58
N ASP A 25 -1.57 7.76 3.87
CA ASP A 25 -0.66 7.86 2.71
C ASP A 25 -0.85 6.73 1.68
N VAL A 26 -2.10 6.46 1.36
CA VAL A 26 -2.48 5.40 0.42
C VAL A 26 -2.07 5.78 -1.00
N SER A 27 -1.27 4.94 -1.64
CA SER A 27 -0.82 5.11 -3.03
C SER A 27 -0.92 3.81 -3.81
N ILE A 28 -1.13 3.90 -5.12
CA ILE A 28 -1.05 2.76 -6.04
C ILE A 28 0.30 2.83 -6.75
N THR A 29 1.07 1.75 -6.69
CA THR A 29 2.35 1.61 -7.40
C THR A 29 2.28 0.47 -8.41
N ASP A 30 2.90 0.70 -9.57
CA ASP A 30 3.25 -0.35 -10.51
C ASP A 30 4.52 -1.07 -10.01
N TYR A 31 4.66 -2.35 -10.34
CA TYR A 31 5.82 -3.18 -10.00
C TYR A 31 6.73 -3.49 -11.21
N HIS A 32 6.64 -2.75 -12.32
CA HIS A 32 7.55 -2.86 -13.47
C HIS A 32 8.55 -1.70 -13.57
#